data_AF-A0A804MM00-F1
#
_entry.id   AF-A0A804MM00-F1
#
_cell.length_a   1.000
_cell.length_b   1.000
_cell.length_c   1.000
_cell.angle_alpha   90.00
_cell.angle_beta   90.00
_cell.angle_gamma   90.00
#
_symmetry.space_group_name_H-M   'P 1'
#
loop_
_entity.id
_entity.type
_entity.pdbx_description
1 polymer ?
#
loop_
_entity_poly.entity_id
_entity_poly.type
_entity_poly.pdbx_seq_one_letter_code
_entity_poly.pdbx_strand_id
1 'polypeptide(L)'
;MRRKRATSVSPTASASATRRLRLLRFPLLAFALLAIAAVLRRHVSAPARRSVSEPDPLPCGAAPSDLTAGRWVATPRPVPAPLYSATCPFHSGSYNCLRNGRPPLAALSWAPARCGVVPRIDPSAFLAAAAGRRVGLVGDSLSENLAIALLCALRSADPNARRWKRRGA
;
A
#
# COMPACT_ATOMS: atom_id res chain seq x y z
N MET A 1 64.70 -18.37 -23.77
CA MET A 1 65.55 -17.35 -23.12
C MET A 1 66.35 -16.59 -24.17
N ARG A 2 66.19 -15.26 -24.30
CA ARG A 2 67.19 -14.39 -24.95
C ARG A 2 67.11 -13.00 -24.33
N ARG A 3 68.17 -12.63 -23.61
CA ARG A 3 68.38 -11.31 -22.99
C ARG A 3 68.69 -10.27 -24.07
N LYS A 4 68.15 -9.06 -23.93
CA LYS A 4 68.70 -7.84 -24.56
C LYS A 4 68.77 -6.72 -23.51
N ARG A 5 69.93 -6.07 -23.48
CA ARG A 5 70.35 -4.94 -22.63
C ARG A 5 70.62 -3.72 -23.52
N ALA A 6 70.80 -2.57 -22.85
CA ALA A 6 71.33 -1.28 -23.32
C ALA A 6 70.24 -0.28 -23.79
N THR A 7 70.27 1.03 -23.50
CA THR A 7 71.24 1.91 -22.81
C THR A 7 70.51 3.22 -22.43
N SER A 8 71.00 3.91 -21.40
CA SER A 8 70.50 5.19 -20.88
C SER A 8 70.96 6.41 -21.68
N VAL A 9 70.12 7.45 -21.75
CA VAL A 9 70.47 8.80 -22.19
C VAL A 9 69.83 9.82 -21.23
N SER A 10 70.60 10.84 -20.85
CA SER A 10 70.20 11.97 -19.98
C SER A 10 70.40 13.30 -20.71
N PRO A 11 69.49 14.28 -20.56
CA PRO A 11 69.84 15.69 -20.76
C PRO A 11 69.26 16.65 -19.69
N THR A 12 69.81 17.87 -19.66
CA THR A 12 69.84 18.86 -18.55
C THR A 12 68.94 20.12 -18.73
N ALA A 13 68.50 20.63 -17.58
CA ALA A 13 68.04 21.97 -17.11
C ALA A 13 67.75 23.19 -18.05
N SER A 14 66.59 23.84 -17.82
CA SER A 14 66.35 25.31 -17.95
C SER A 14 65.04 25.73 -17.22
N ALA A 15 65.09 26.61 -16.20
CA ALA A 15 63.99 26.77 -15.21
C ALA A 15 63.56 28.22 -14.81
N SER A 16 63.96 29.28 -15.52
CA SER A 16 63.82 30.66 -14.97
C SER A 16 62.56 31.46 -15.39
N ALA A 17 61.82 31.06 -16.43
CA ALA A 17 60.68 31.84 -16.94
C ALA A 17 59.34 31.66 -16.18
N THR A 18 59.23 30.62 -15.35
CA THR A 18 57.96 30.20 -14.73
C THR A 18 57.53 31.03 -13.51
N ARG A 19 58.42 31.85 -12.93
CA ARG A 19 58.19 32.52 -11.63
C ARG A 19 57.26 33.74 -11.73
N ARG A 20 57.35 34.55 -12.79
CA ARG A 20 56.52 35.76 -12.96
C ARG A 20 55.05 35.43 -13.26
N LEU A 21 54.80 34.37 -14.03
CA LEU A 21 53.44 33.93 -14.38
C LEU A 21 52.67 33.34 -13.18
N ARG A 22 53.38 32.82 -12.16
CA ARG A 22 52.75 32.28 -10.94
C ARG A 22 52.17 33.37 -10.04
N LEU A 23 52.77 34.55 -9.96
CA LEU A 23 52.32 35.62 -9.07
C LEU A 23 51.00 36.25 -9.54
N LEU A 24 50.80 36.41 -10.86
CA LEU A 24 49.56 37.00 -11.39
C LEU A 24 48.35 36.04 -11.30
N ARG A 25 48.57 34.73 -11.22
CA ARG A 25 47.50 33.72 -11.11
C ARG A 25 46.84 33.71 -9.73
N PHE A 26 47.57 34.05 -8.67
CA PHE A 26 47.07 34.00 -7.30
C PHE A 26 45.87 34.97 -7.04
N PRO A 27 45.93 36.27 -7.41
CA PRO A 27 44.79 37.16 -7.20
C PRO A 27 43.58 36.80 -8.07
N LEU A 28 43.79 36.29 -9.29
CA LEU A 28 42.70 35.85 -10.17
C LEU A 28 41.94 34.64 -9.59
N LEU A 29 42.67 33.67 -9.01
CA LEU A 29 42.06 32.50 -8.38
C LEU A 29 41.26 32.87 -7.13
N ALA A 30 41.79 33.79 -6.31
CA ALA A 30 41.07 34.31 -5.15
C ALA A 30 39.78 35.05 -5.54
N PHE A 31 39.81 35.87 -6.58
CA PHE A 31 38.62 36.57 -7.08
C PHE A 31 37.58 35.61 -7.65
N ALA A 32 38.00 34.59 -8.41
CA ALA A 32 37.10 33.55 -8.92
C ALA A 32 36.40 32.78 -7.79
N LEU A 33 37.13 32.43 -6.71
CA LEU A 33 36.54 31.75 -5.55
C LEU A 33 35.52 32.62 -4.81
N LEU A 34 35.79 33.93 -4.65
CA LEU A 34 34.84 34.87 -4.05
C LEU A 34 33.56 35.03 -4.90
N ALA A 35 33.70 35.09 -6.23
CA ALA A 35 32.56 35.16 -7.14
C ALA A 35 31.70 33.90 -7.07
N ILE A 36 32.31 32.71 -7.07
CA ILE A 36 31.60 31.43 -6.91
C ILE A 36 30.87 31.38 -5.57
N ALA A 37 31.51 31.78 -4.47
CA ALA A 37 30.88 31.82 -3.15
C ALA A 37 29.66 32.76 -3.12
N ALA A 38 29.74 33.92 -3.79
CA ALA A 38 28.62 34.86 -3.89
C ALA A 38 27.44 34.28 -4.69
N VAL A 39 27.71 33.57 -5.79
CA VAL A 39 26.68 32.89 -6.59
C VAL A 39 26.00 31.78 -5.76
N LEU A 40 26.79 30.95 -5.07
CA LEU A 40 26.25 29.88 -4.22
C LEU A 40 25.35 30.42 -3.10
N ARG A 41 25.71 31.56 -2.48
CA ARG A 41 24.85 32.21 -1.47
C ARG A 41 23.50 32.65 -2.04
N ARG A 42 23.46 33.17 -3.27
CA ARG A 42 22.18 33.55 -3.92
C ARG A 42 21.27 32.35 -4.12
N HIS A 43 21.82 31.19 -4.43
CA HIS A 43 21.04 29.97 -4.62
C HIS A 43 20.51 29.35 -3.32
N VAL A 44 21.21 29.56 -2.20
CA VAL A 44 20.75 29.05 -0.89
C VAL A 44 19.63 29.91 -0.30
N SER A 45 19.58 31.21 -0.59
CA SER A 45 18.62 32.13 0.03
C SER A 45 17.24 32.22 -0.64
N ALA A 46 16.81 31.23 -1.44
CA ALA A 46 15.42 31.18 -1.91
C ALA A 46 14.54 30.42 -0.89
N PRO A 47 13.77 31.09 -0.02
CA PRO A 47 12.87 30.41 0.89
C PRO A 47 11.76 29.71 0.09
N ALA A 48 11.70 28.39 0.21
CA ALA A 48 10.61 27.59 -0.33
C ALA A 48 9.28 28.08 0.24
N ARG A 49 8.42 28.62 -0.62
CA ARG A 49 7.05 29.04 -0.29
C ARG A 49 6.29 27.76 0.07
N ARG A 50 6.00 27.53 1.36
CA ARG A 50 5.20 26.38 1.84
C ARG A 50 3.83 26.43 1.17
N SER A 51 3.60 25.57 0.18
CA SER A 51 2.25 25.22 -0.26
C SER A 51 1.59 24.48 0.90
N VAL A 52 0.57 25.08 1.51
CA VAL A 52 -0.35 24.36 2.39
C VAL A 52 -0.90 23.22 1.55
N SER A 53 -0.43 22.01 1.83
CA SER A 53 -0.79 20.82 1.07
C SER A 53 -2.16 20.38 1.58
N GLU A 54 -3.13 20.25 0.68
CA GLU A 54 -4.42 19.63 0.96
C GLU A 54 -4.17 18.32 1.74
N PRO A 55 -4.92 18.01 2.82
CA PRO A 55 -4.78 16.74 3.51
C PRO A 55 -4.94 15.58 2.53
N ASP A 56 -4.12 14.55 2.66
CA ASP A 56 -4.25 13.35 1.85
C ASP A 56 -5.67 12.78 1.98
N PRO A 57 -6.31 12.37 0.87
CA PRO A 57 -7.63 11.79 0.93
C PRO A 57 -7.62 10.52 1.80
N LEU A 58 -8.57 10.44 2.74
CA LEU A 58 -8.72 9.27 3.61
C LEU A 58 -8.89 7.98 2.78
N PRO A 59 -8.22 6.87 3.16
CA PRO A 59 -8.39 5.60 2.47
C PRO A 59 -9.83 5.09 2.57
N CYS A 60 -10.23 4.24 1.63
CA CYS A 60 -11.57 3.66 1.64
C CYS A 60 -11.84 2.88 2.93
N GLY A 61 -13.00 3.09 3.55
CA GLY A 61 -13.42 2.47 4.80
C GLY A 61 -13.01 3.24 6.05
N ALA A 62 -12.23 4.33 5.91
CA ALA A 62 -11.86 5.19 7.03
C ALA A 62 -12.93 6.23 7.37
N ALA A 63 -13.81 6.59 6.43
CA ALA A 63 -14.89 7.51 6.69
C ALA A 63 -16.18 6.75 7.05
N PRO A 64 -16.97 7.18 8.05
CA PRO A 64 -18.26 6.58 8.35
C PRO A 64 -19.23 6.55 7.16
N SER A 65 -19.13 7.54 6.26
CA SER A 65 -19.92 7.61 5.04
C SER A 65 -19.61 6.48 4.06
N ASP A 66 -18.42 5.86 4.12
CA ASP A 66 -18.10 4.73 3.24
C ASP A 66 -18.98 3.50 3.57
N LEU A 67 -19.51 3.42 4.79
CA LEU A 67 -20.41 2.35 5.23
C LEU A 67 -21.88 2.65 4.96
N THR A 68 -22.28 3.92 4.91
CA THR A 68 -23.69 4.34 4.91
C THR A 68 -24.13 5.04 3.62
N ALA A 69 -23.22 5.67 2.89
CA ALA A 69 -23.51 6.40 1.66
C ALA A 69 -22.86 5.70 0.46
N GLY A 70 -23.69 5.24 -0.47
CA GLY A 70 -23.25 4.50 -1.63
C GLY A 70 -24.42 3.90 -2.38
N ARG A 71 -24.11 2.93 -3.25
CA ARG A 71 -25.12 2.22 -4.02
C ARG A 71 -24.72 0.77 -4.22
N TRP A 72 -25.72 -0.08 -4.33
CA TRP A 72 -25.52 -1.42 -4.85
C TRP A 72 -25.32 -1.35 -6.36
N VAL A 73 -24.24 -1.94 -6.85
CA VAL A 73 -23.95 -2.06 -8.28
C VAL A 73 -23.84 -3.53 -8.66
N ALA A 74 -24.04 -3.85 -9.94
CA ALA A 74 -23.77 -5.19 -10.44
C ALA A 74 -22.33 -5.61 -10.12
N THR A 75 -22.14 -6.82 -9.59
CA THR A 75 -20.81 -7.36 -9.34
C THR A 75 -20.01 -7.36 -10.65
N PRO A 76 -18.77 -6.79 -10.66
CA PRO A 76 -17.94 -6.77 -11.86
C PRO A 76 -17.74 -8.15 -12.47
N ARG A 77 -17.72 -8.23 -13.80
CA ARG A 77 -17.50 -9.48 -14.53
C ARG A 77 -16.00 -9.84 -14.56
N PRO A 78 -15.64 -11.14 -14.49
CA PRO A 78 -16.53 -12.29 -14.29
C PRO A 78 -17.08 -12.36 -12.86
N VAL A 79 -18.35 -12.78 -12.71
CA VAL A 79 -18.97 -12.91 -11.39
C VAL A 79 -18.25 -14.03 -10.62
N PRO A 80 -17.68 -13.76 -9.43
CA PRO A 80 -16.95 -14.80 -8.69
C PRO A 80 -17.92 -15.76 -8.02
N ALA A 81 -17.50 -17.02 -7.85
CA ALA A 81 -18.25 -18.04 -7.13
C ALA A 81 -18.70 -17.54 -5.73
N PRO A 82 -19.85 -17.98 -5.20
CA PRO A 82 -20.30 -17.61 -3.85
C PRO A 82 -19.27 -17.93 -2.76
N LEU A 83 -19.23 -17.13 -1.68
CA LEU A 83 -18.31 -17.37 -0.54
C LEU A 83 -18.62 -18.68 0.22
N TYR A 84 -19.84 -19.18 0.08
CA TYR A 84 -20.30 -20.42 0.70
C TYR A 84 -21.45 -21.02 -0.10
N SER A 85 -21.73 -22.30 0.14
CA SER A 85 -22.80 -23.05 -0.50
C SER A 85 -23.88 -23.49 0.49
N ALA A 86 -24.90 -24.20 -0.02
CA ALA A 86 -25.97 -24.78 0.80
C ALA A 86 -25.47 -25.79 1.85
N THR A 87 -24.23 -26.27 1.74
CA THR A 87 -23.66 -27.27 2.66
C THR A 87 -23.07 -26.67 3.93
N CYS A 88 -23.05 -25.34 4.08
CA CYS A 88 -22.57 -24.71 5.31
C CYS A 88 -23.45 -25.15 6.52
N PRO A 89 -22.87 -25.76 7.56
CA PRO A 89 -23.62 -26.33 8.67
C PRO A 89 -24.12 -25.29 9.69
N PHE A 90 -23.73 -24.02 9.55
CA PHE A 90 -24.05 -22.98 10.53
C PHE A 90 -25.44 -22.37 10.35
N HIS A 91 -26.01 -22.45 9.14
CA HIS A 91 -27.39 -22.06 8.89
C HIS A 91 -28.34 -23.08 9.53
N SER A 92 -29.32 -22.58 10.30
CA SER A 92 -30.43 -23.43 10.75
C SER A 92 -31.34 -23.82 9.58
N GLY A 93 -32.25 -24.79 9.81
CA GLY A 93 -33.25 -25.28 8.86
C GLY A 93 -33.83 -24.20 7.94
N SER A 94 -34.50 -23.24 8.55
CA SER A 94 -35.31 -22.23 7.87
C SER A 94 -34.48 -21.10 7.24
N TYR A 95 -33.24 -20.87 7.68
CA TYR A 95 -32.40 -19.75 7.24
C TYR A 95 -31.35 -20.11 6.17
N ASN A 96 -31.33 -21.34 5.67
CA ASN A 96 -30.48 -21.73 4.54
C ASN A 96 -31.23 -21.50 3.21
N CYS A 97 -31.18 -20.28 2.70
CA CYS A 97 -31.88 -19.90 1.46
C CYS A 97 -31.55 -20.83 0.27
N LEU A 98 -30.27 -21.20 0.11
CA LEU A 98 -29.82 -22.05 -0.98
C LEU A 98 -30.39 -23.47 -0.87
N ARG A 99 -30.37 -24.06 0.33
CA ARG A 99 -30.97 -25.39 0.59
C ARG A 99 -32.49 -25.36 0.43
N ASN A 100 -33.13 -24.25 0.79
CA ASN A 100 -34.58 -24.08 0.74
C ASN A 100 -35.09 -23.67 -0.66
N GLY A 101 -34.26 -23.76 -1.71
CA GLY A 101 -34.68 -23.54 -3.09
C GLY A 101 -35.05 -22.09 -3.42
N ARG A 102 -34.55 -21.11 -2.65
CA ARG A 102 -34.74 -19.69 -3.01
C ARG A 102 -34.01 -19.41 -4.34
N PRO A 103 -34.65 -18.69 -5.29
CA PRO A 103 -33.98 -18.26 -6.50
C PRO A 103 -32.70 -17.46 -6.18
N PRO A 104 -31.64 -17.58 -6.99
CA PRO A 104 -30.41 -16.83 -6.79
C PRO A 104 -30.69 -15.33 -6.89
N LEU A 105 -30.18 -14.56 -5.93
CA LEU A 105 -30.20 -13.10 -6.01
C LEU A 105 -29.21 -12.62 -7.07
N ALA A 106 -29.52 -11.49 -7.71
CA ALA A 106 -28.57 -10.83 -8.59
C ALA A 106 -27.25 -10.58 -7.85
N ALA A 107 -26.12 -10.86 -8.51
CA ALA A 107 -24.81 -10.59 -7.95
C ALA A 107 -24.61 -9.08 -7.85
N LEU A 108 -24.69 -8.56 -6.62
CA LEU A 108 -24.52 -7.15 -6.30
C LEU A 108 -23.32 -6.96 -5.38
N SER A 109 -22.67 -5.82 -5.53
CA SER A 109 -21.57 -5.39 -4.67
C SER A 109 -21.82 -3.97 -4.19
N TRP A 110 -21.49 -3.70 -2.92
CA TRP A 110 -21.59 -2.37 -2.36
C TRP A 110 -20.48 -1.48 -2.93
N ALA A 111 -20.87 -0.30 -3.42
CA ALA A 111 -19.97 0.74 -3.90
C ALA A 111 -20.23 2.03 -3.09
N PRO A 112 -19.41 2.29 -2.06
CA PRO A 112 -19.45 3.55 -1.31
C PRO A 112 -19.27 4.76 -2.21
N ALA A 113 -19.85 5.91 -1.85
CA ALA A 113 -19.82 7.11 -2.70
C ALA A 113 -18.40 7.61 -3.00
N ARG A 114 -17.48 7.43 -2.05
CA ARG A 114 -16.07 7.86 -2.15
C ARG A 114 -15.14 6.76 -2.65
N CYS A 115 -15.64 5.54 -2.85
CA CYS A 115 -14.84 4.37 -3.17
C CYS A 115 -15.30 3.70 -4.47
N GLY A 116 -14.40 2.89 -5.03
CA GLY A 116 -14.82 1.84 -5.95
C GLY A 116 -15.62 0.74 -5.25
N VAL A 117 -15.94 -0.32 -5.99
CA VAL A 117 -16.58 -1.52 -5.44
C VAL A 117 -15.74 -2.09 -4.30
N VAL A 118 -16.35 -2.35 -3.14
CA VAL A 118 -15.65 -2.94 -2.00
C VAL A 118 -15.18 -4.36 -2.36
N PRO A 119 -13.89 -4.69 -2.15
CA PRO A 119 -13.40 -6.04 -2.36
C PRO A 119 -14.15 -7.06 -1.52
N ARG A 120 -14.33 -8.27 -2.07
CA ARG A 120 -14.90 -9.38 -1.31
C ARG A 120 -13.93 -9.78 -0.19
N ILE A 121 -14.49 -10.22 0.93
CA ILE A 121 -13.68 -10.80 2.01
C ILE A 121 -12.85 -11.96 1.46
N ASP A 122 -11.55 -11.91 1.71
CA ASP A 122 -10.66 -13.06 1.59
C ASP A 122 -10.72 -13.83 2.92
N PRO A 123 -11.31 -15.03 2.94
CA PRO A 123 -11.49 -15.79 4.17
C PRO A 123 -10.15 -16.17 4.82
N SER A 124 -9.13 -16.50 4.02
CA SER A 124 -7.81 -16.87 4.51
C SER A 124 -7.10 -15.66 5.12
N ALA A 125 -7.15 -14.51 4.44
CA ALA A 125 -6.56 -13.27 4.97
C ALA A 125 -7.27 -12.80 6.24
N PHE A 126 -8.60 -12.93 6.31
CA PHE A 126 -9.36 -12.62 7.51
C PHE A 126 -8.94 -13.51 8.68
N LEU A 127 -8.87 -14.82 8.48
CA LEU A 127 -8.45 -15.77 9.52
C LEU A 127 -7.02 -15.49 10.00
N ALA A 128 -6.11 -15.18 9.08
CA ALA A 128 -4.74 -14.78 9.44
C ALA A 128 -4.72 -13.49 10.27
N ALA A 129 -5.50 -12.48 9.89
CA ALA A 129 -5.59 -11.22 10.63
C ALA A 129 -6.28 -11.37 12.00
N ALA A 130 -7.22 -12.31 12.11
CA ALA A 130 -7.95 -12.60 13.34
C ALA A 130 -7.24 -13.63 14.24
N ALA A 131 -6.12 -14.22 13.82
CA ALA A 131 -5.40 -15.22 14.59
C ALA A 131 -4.99 -14.70 15.97
N GLY A 132 -5.30 -15.48 17.01
CA GLY A 132 -5.05 -15.11 18.41
C GLY A 132 -5.94 -13.98 18.94
N ARG A 133 -6.96 -13.55 18.18
CA ARG A 133 -7.88 -12.46 18.57
C ARG A 133 -9.30 -13.00 18.73
N ARG A 134 -10.08 -12.26 19.52
CA ARG A 134 -11.53 -12.45 19.63
C ARG A 134 -12.21 -11.36 18.82
N VAL A 135 -13.04 -11.75 17.85
CA VAL A 135 -13.85 -10.83 17.05
C VAL A 135 -15.28 -10.89 17.56
N GLY A 136 -15.81 -9.75 17.99
CA GLY A 136 -17.21 -9.61 18.41
C GLY A 136 -18.02 -8.85 17.36
N LEU A 137 -19.27 -9.26 17.14
CA LEU A 137 -20.24 -8.53 16.34
C LEU A 137 -21.27 -7.91 17.27
N VAL A 138 -21.44 -6.59 17.16
CA VAL A 138 -22.41 -5.83 17.96
C VAL A 138 -23.50 -5.29 17.04
N GLY A 139 -24.74 -5.58 17.39
CA GLY A 139 -25.91 -5.07 16.70
C GLY A 139 -27.19 -5.70 17.26
N ASP A 140 -28.27 -5.60 16.51
CA ASP A 140 -29.56 -6.19 16.86
C ASP A 140 -29.64 -7.67 16.49
N SER A 141 -30.84 -8.25 16.53
CA SER A 141 -31.09 -9.66 16.19
C SER A 141 -30.68 -10.02 14.75
N LEU A 142 -30.63 -9.07 13.81
CA LEU A 142 -30.18 -9.30 12.44
C LEU A 142 -28.68 -9.60 12.38
N SER A 143 -27.93 -9.23 13.41
CA SER A 143 -26.49 -9.55 13.54
C SER A 143 -26.23 -11.05 13.54
N GLU A 144 -27.21 -11.89 13.91
CA GLU A 144 -27.08 -13.34 13.79
C GLU A 144 -26.92 -13.77 12.32
N ASN A 145 -27.68 -13.17 11.40
CA ASN A 145 -27.56 -13.47 9.97
C ASN A 145 -26.17 -13.09 9.44
N LEU A 146 -25.65 -11.92 9.86
CA LEU A 146 -24.30 -11.49 9.53
C LEU A 146 -23.24 -12.44 10.09
N ALA A 147 -23.36 -12.83 11.36
CA ALA A 147 -22.45 -13.76 12.01
C ALA A 147 -22.39 -15.11 11.29
N ILE A 148 -23.54 -15.62 10.86
CA ILE A 148 -23.62 -16.90 10.15
C ILE A 148 -23.08 -16.80 8.73
N ALA A 149 -23.40 -15.73 8.00
CA ALA A 149 -22.83 -15.50 6.68
C ALA A 149 -21.29 -15.40 6.74
N LEU A 150 -20.76 -14.69 7.74
CA LEU A 150 -19.32 -14.57 7.97
C LEU A 150 -18.72 -15.94 8.29
N LEU A 151 -19.26 -16.68 9.27
CA LEU A 151 -18.75 -18.02 9.61
C LEU A 151 -18.77 -18.97 8.42
N CYS A 152 -19.82 -18.94 7.58
CA CYS A 152 -19.88 -19.76 6.38
C CYS A 152 -18.83 -19.37 5.34
N ALA A 153 -18.56 -18.07 5.15
CA ALA A 153 -17.47 -17.60 4.31
C ALA A 153 -16.11 -18.08 4.86
N LEU A 154 -15.87 -17.96 6.16
CA LEU A 154 -14.63 -18.40 6.80
C LEU A 154 -14.41 -19.92 6.69
N ARG A 155 -15.50 -20.71 6.77
CA ARG A 155 -15.45 -22.17 6.59
C ARG A 155 -14.94 -22.60 5.21
N SER A 156 -15.05 -21.73 4.20
CA SER A 156 -14.48 -22.03 2.87
C SER A 156 -12.95 -22.08 2.88
N ALA A 157 -12.29 -21.40 3.82
CA ALA A 157 -10.84 -21.49 4.05
C ALA A 157 -10.46 -22.45 5.18
N ASP A 158 -11.31 -22.61 6.20
CA ASP A 158 -11.12 -23.58 7.29
C ASP A 158 -12.34 -24.51 7.46
N PRO A 159 -12.31 -25.72 6.86
CA PRO A 159 -13.38 -26.71 7.00
C PRO A 159 -13.61 -27.17 8.45
N ASN A 160 -12.63 -26.97 9.35
CA ASN A 160 -12.71 -27.35 10.76
C ASN A 160 -13.33 -26.26 11.65
N ALA A 161 -13.64 -25.08 11.09
CA ALA A 161 -14.33 -24.03 11.81
C ALA A 161 -15.61 -24.58 12.46
N ARG A 162 -15.84 -24.24 13.73
CA ARG A 162 -16.99 -24.68 14.50
C ARG A 162 -17.75 -23.48 15.05
N ARG A 163 -19.08 -23.53 14.98
CA ARG A 163 -19.96 -22.60 15.69
C ARG A 163 -20.20 -23.15 17.08
N TRP A 164 -19.91 -22.36 18.11
CA TRP A 164 -20.30 -22.66 19.48
C TRP A 164 -21.44 -21.72 19.90
N LYS A 165 -22.53 -22.29 20.41
CA LYS A 165 -23.64 -21.54 21.01
C LYS A 165 -23.85 -22.10 22.41
N ARG A 166 -23.87 -21.25 23.44
CA ARG A 166 -24.31 -21.71 24.77
C ARG A 166 -25.78 -22.10 24.68
N ARG A 167 -26.15 -23.27 25.24
CA ARG A 167 -27.56 -23.60 25.46
C ARG A 167 -28.19 -22.53 26.36
N GLY A 168 -29.34 -21.98 25.95
CA GLY A 168 -30.10 -21.00 26.73
C GLY A 168 -29.72 -19.53 26.54
N ALA A 169 -28.82 -19.20 25.60
CA ALA A 169 -28.62 -17.85 25.08
C ALA A 169 -29.34 -17.68 23.73
#